data_AF-A0AA40FCF6-F1
#
_entry.id   AF-A0AA40FCF6-F1
#
_cell.length_a   1.000
_cell.length_b   1.000
_cell.length_c   1.000
_cell.angle_alpha   90.00
_cell.angle_beta   90.00
_cell.angle_gamma   90.00
#
_symmetry.space_group_name_H-M   'P 1'
#
loop_
_entity.id
_entity.type
_entity.pdbx_description
1 polymer ?
#
loop_
_entity_poly.entity_id
_entity_poly.type
_entity_poly.pdbx_seq_one_letter_code
_entity_poly.pdbx_strand_id
1 'polypeptide(L)'
;MGKNKQAQRVKNNGMPSNSGRRAKFLDTPIDFSTVRSGRYVAALPLCDINEVEMNRLDSNVRIILKKMNKKNPITKYKALHEFATLCRDSEISIVEGMLPFWPRLYSALAIDIKRTVREAAQLAHAALVKRIGKSVAKYLKLLAGAWFISQYDVYPPAASIATNSFNDTFLQKRIDAIVYCRHEILSCICDNLIVHSALTLSQKHDVFLRKKTKTVHCDSYHVRKICRDNILLPYSLTAKDMEAKRQSVLISSLHGYSVYLNTVPIQEVEKMIELHNKIISSNNFWNLINTDC
;
A
#
# COMPACT_ATOMS: atom_id res chain seq x y z
N MET A 1 -72.94 -10.41 -32.09
CA MET A 1 -73.18 -9.12 -31.38
C MET A 1 -71.82 -8.44 -31.23
N GLY A 2 -71.44 -7.46 -32.07
CA GLY A 2 -71.66 -6.00 -31.90
C GLY A 2 -70.68 -5.45 -30.84
N LYS A 3 -69.73 -4.53 -31.07
CA LYS A 3 -69.76 -3.23 -31.80
C LYS A 3 -68.34 -2.72 -32.17
N ASN A 4 -68.32 -1.87 -33.19
CA ASN A 4 -67.19 -1.12 -33.79
C ASN A 4 -66.81 0.18 -33.03
N LYS A 5 -65.58 0.71 -33.25
CA LYS A 5 -65.22 1.99 -33.96
C LYS A 5 -63.95 2.68 -33.43
N GLN A 6 -63.23 3.29 -34.38
CA GLN A 6 -61.97 4.03 -34.34
C GLN A 6 -61.98 5.35 -33.54
N ALA A 7 -60.79 5.82 -33.13
CA ALA A 7 -60.40 7.23 -33.12
C ALA A 7 -58.87 7.43 -33.22
N GLN A 8 -58.42 8.35 -34.09
CA GLN A 8 -57.04 8.82 -34.32
C GLN A 8 -56.58 9.87 -33.27
N ARG A 9 -55.26 10.08 -33.06
CA ARG A 9 -54.54 11.39 -33.21
C ARG A 9 -53.02 11.37 -32.81
N VAL A 10 -52.15 11.49 -33.83
CA VAL A 10 -50.97 12.38 -34.06
C VAL A 10 -49.93 12.78 -32.97
N LYS A 11 -48.63 12.69 -33.39
CA LYS A 11 -47.37 13.40 -33.02
C LYS A 11 -46.78 13.30 -31.60
N ASN A 12 -45.57 12.72 -31.52
CA ASN A 12 -44.38 13.52 -31.23
C ASN A 12 -43.07 12.85 -31.68
N ASN A 13 -42.27 13.62 -32.42
CA ASN A 13 -40.89 13.32 -32.76
C ASN A 13 -40.03 13.42 -31.48
N GLY A 14 -39.49 12.29 -31.03
CA GLY A 14 -38.36 12.25 -30.10
C GLY A 14 -37.13 11.73 -30.84
N MET A 15 -36.17 12.61 -31.11
CA MET A 15 -34.89 12.25 -31.72
C MET A 15 -34.19 11.10 -30.98
N PRO A 16 -33.48 10.19 -31.67
CA PRO A 16 -32.50 9.34 -31.01
C PRO A 16 -31.28 10.18 -30.60
N SER A 17 -30.99 10.20 -29.30
CA SER A 17 -29.81 10.86 -28.74
C SER A 17 -28.53 10.23 -29.28
N ASN A 18 -27.79 11.06 -29.99
CA ASN A 18 -26.44 10.90 -30.52
C ASN A 18 -25.46 10.24 -29.51
N SER A 19 -24.93 9.06 -29.83
CA SER A 19 -23.75 8.46 -29.17
C SER A 19 -22.51 8.51 -30.07
N GLY A 20 -22.47 9.43 -31.04
CA GLY A 20 -21.35 9.65 -31.97
C GLY A 20 -20.22 10.54 -31.45
N ARG A 21 -19.93 10.53 -30.14
CA ARG A 21 -18.83 11.33 -29.57
C ARG A 21 -17.93 10.56 -28.62
N ARG A 22 -17.47 9.38 -29.05
CA ARG A 22 -16.41 8.63 -28.35
C ARG A 22 -15.35 8.01 -29.26
N ALA A 23 -15.20 8.53 -30.47
CA ALA A 23 -14.07 8.22 -31.34
C ALA A 23 -13.35 9.54 -31.66
N LYS A 24 -12.33 9.86 -30.85
CA LYS A 24 -11.20 10.78 -31.12
C LYS A 24 -10.57 11.16 -29.78
N PHE A 25 -9.74 10.26 -29.25
CA PHE A 25 -8.57 10.56 -28.39
C PHE A 25 -7.81 9.23 -28.25
N LEU A 26 -7.34 8.73 -29.39
CA LEU A 26 -6.28 7.73 -29.47
C LEU A 26 -5.22 8.36 -30.36
N ASP A 27 -4.40 9.18 -29.72
CA ASP A 27 -3.01 9.48 -30.11
C ASP A 27 -2.48 10.48 -29.09
N THR A 28 -2.30 9.98 -27.87
CA THR A 28 -1.40 10.61 -26.91
C THR A 28 -0.44 9.51 -26.49
N PRO A 29 0.89 9.66 -26.70
CA PRO A 29 1.84 8.71 -26.18
C PRO A 29 1.61 8.60 -24.67
N ILE A 30 1.56 7.36 -24.18
CA ILE A 30 1.37 7.02 -22.77
C ILE A 30 2.51 7.68 -21.99
N ASP A 31 2.24 8.85 -21.44
CA ASP A 31 3.17 9.56 -20.56
C ASP A 31 3.09 8.93 -19.17
N PHE A 32 4.16 8.23 -18.81
CA PHE A 32 4.36 7.58 -17.51
C PHE A 32 4.53 8.60 -16.35
N SER A 33 4.30 9.89 -16.59
CA SER A 33 4.53 10.97 -15.61
C SER A 33 3.57 10.94 -14.41
N THR A 34 2.41 10.28 -14.48
CA THR A 34 1.54 10.13 -13.30
C THR A 34 2.13 9.20 -12.22
N VAL A 35 3.11 8.37 -12.58
CA VAL A 35 3.94 7.59 -11.64
C VAL A 35 5.12 8.42 -11.08
N ARG A 36 5.52 9.53 -11.72
CA ARG A 36 6.60 10.41 -11.23
C ARG A 36 6.24 11.21 -9.99
N SER A 37 4.95 11.45 -9.75
CA SER A 37 4.51 12.08 -8.51
C SER A 37 4.24 10.97 -7.51
N GLY A 38 5.30 10.59 -6.77
CA GLY A 38 5.29 9.58 -5.71
C GLY A 38 4.30 9.86 -4.60
N ARG A 39 3.01 9.81 -4.92
CA ARG A 39 1.94 9.64 -3.95
C ARG A 39 2.01 8.17 -3.57
N TYR A 40 2.83 7.86 -2.57
CA TYR A 40 2.90 6.52 -2.01
C TYR A 40 1.61 6.27 -1.24
N VAL A 41 0.56 5.85 -1.95
CA VAL A 41 -0.77 5.78 -1.34
C VAL A 41 -1.01 4.42 -0.73
N ALA A 42 -0.78 4.35 0.59
CA ALA A 42 -1.37 3.35 1.49
C ALA A 42 -2.91 3.52 1.64
N ALA A 43 -3.56 4.35 0.81
CA ALA A 43 -4.97 4.70 0.89
C ALA A 43 -5.70 4.88 -0.47
N LEU A 44 -5.09 4.62 -1.63
CA LEU A 44 -5.84 4.54 -2.90
C LEU A 44 -6.33 3.11 -3.16
N PRO A 45 -7.54 2.94 -3.74
CA PRO A 45 -8.00 1.64 -4.20
C PRO A 45 -6.96 0.96 -5.10
N LEU A 46 -6.68 -0.30 -4.80
CA LEU A 46 -5.75 -1.21 -5.48
C LEU A 46 -6.23 -1.61 -6.91
N CYS A 47 -6.70 -0.67 -7.73
CA CYS A 47 -7.12 -0.97 -9.09
C CYS A 47 -6.12 -0.49 -10.15
N ASP A 48 -6.10 -1.25 -11.23
CA ASP A 48 -5.30 -1.21 -12.44
C ASP A 48 -3.81 -1.44 -12.22
N ILE A 49 -3.49 -2.65 -11.74
CA ILE A 49 -2.39 -3.35 -12.39
C ILE A 49 -2.83 -3.52 -13.86
N ASN A 50 -2.00 -3.18 -14.85
CA ASN A 50 -2.31 -3.44 -16.26
C ASN A 50 -2.74 -4.90 -16.45
N GLU A 51 -4.05 -5.15 -16.51
CA GLU A 51 -4.60 -6.50 -16.62
C GLU A 51 -4.07 -7.21 -17.87
N VAL A 52 -3.81 -6.44 -18.93
CA VAL A 52 -3.24 -6.90 -20.20
C VAL A 52 -1.84 -7.49 -20.01
N GLU A 53 -0.97 -6.85 -19.22
CA GLU A 53 0.39 -7.35 -18.96
C GLU A 53 0.37 -8.53 -18.00
N MET A 54 -0.50 -8.48 -16.98
CA MET A 54 -0.72 -9.61 -16.07
C MET A 54 -1.19 -10.86 -16.79
N ASN A 55 -2.05 -10.72 -17.81
CA ASN A 55 -2.58 -11.84 -18.58
C ASN A 55 -1.50 -12.57 -19.41
N ARG A 56 -0.33 -11.95 -19.64
CA ARG A 56 0.81 -12.58 -20.32
C ARG A 56 1.62 -13.50 -19.41
N LEU A 57 1.45 -13.40 -18.09
CA LEU A 57 2.13 -14.27 -17.14
C LEU A 57 1.53 -15.67 -17.11
N ASP A 58 2.30 -16.65 -16.66
CA ASP A 58 1.81 -17.99 -16.40
C ASP A 58 0.59 -18.00 -15.44
N SER A 59 -0.30 -18.98 -15.62
CA SER A 59 -1.53 -19.07 -14.84
C SER A 59 -1.27 -19.18 -13.34
N ASN A 60 -0.26 -19.95 -12.93
CA ASN A 60 0.10 -20.10 -11.53
C ASN A 60 0.59 -18.78 -10.92
N VAL A 61 1.45 -18.06 -11.65
CA VAL A 61 1.96 -16.75 -11.24
C VAL A 61 0.81 -15.76 -11.03
N ARG A 62 -0.13 -15.68 -11.98
CA ARG A 62 -1.30 -14.78 -11.87
C ARG A 62 -2.13 -15.09 -10.63
N ILE A 63 -2.33 -16.38 -10.31
CA ILE A 63 -3.09 -16.80 -9.13
C ILE A 63 -2.40 -16.34 -7.85
N ILE A 64 -1.08 -16.54 -7.75
CA ILE A 64 -0.28 -16.13 -6.59
C ILE A 64 -0.37 -14.62 -6.36
N LEU A 65 -0.15 -13.81 -7.41
CA LEU A 65 -0.24 -12.35 -7.35
C LEU A 65 -1.64 -11.89 -6.94
N LYS A 66 -2.71 -12.52 -7.47
CA LYS A 66 -4.10 -12.24 -7.08
C LYS A 66 -4.39 -12.61 -5.62
N LYS A 67 -3.81 -13.70 -5.10
CA LYS A 67 -3.98 -14.12 -3.69
C LYS A 67 -3.35 -13.11 -2.72
N MET A 68 -2.20 -12.52 -3.05
CA MET A 68 -1.57 -11.47 -2.23
C MET A 68 -2.40 -10.19 -2.11
N ASN A 69 -3.21 -9.89 -3.13
CA ASN A 69 -4.05 -8.69 -3.13
C ASN A 69 -5.40 -8.89 -2.40
N LYS A 70 -5.67 -10.08 -1.86
CA LYS A 70 -6.91 -10.37 -1.11
C LYS A 70 -6.89 -9.72 0.26
N LYS A 71 -8.05 -9.41 0.83
CA LYS A 71 -8.17 -8.83 2.19
C LYS A 71 -7.77 -9.80 3.30
N ASN A 72 -7.89 -11.11 3.09
CA ASN A 72 -7.63 -12.11 4.13
C ASN A 72 -6.11 -12.28 4.38
N PRO A 73 -5.61 -12.02 5.60
CA PRO A 73 -4.19 -12.05 5.89
C PRO A 73 -3.57 -13.45 5.80
N ILE A 74 -4.34 -14.51 6.09
CA ILE A 74 -3.88 -15.90 5.94
C ILE A 74 -3.66 -16.22 4.45
N THR A 75 -4.58 -15.77 3.59
CA THR A 75 -4.43 -15.93 2.14
C THR A 75 -3.20 -15.19 1.62
N LYS A 76 -2.96 -13.95 2.07
CA LYS A 76 -1.76 -13.18 1.73
C LYS A 76 -0.49 -13.90 2.19
N TYR A 77 -0.45 -14.32 3.45
CA TYR A 77 0.68 -15.02 4.05
C TYR A 77 1.07 -16.29 3.27
N LYS A 78 0.09 -17.15 2.98
CA LYS A 78 0.33 -18.36 2.18
C LYS A 78 0.83 -18.04 0.77
N ALA A 79 0.26 -17.02 0.12
CA ALA A 79 0.68 -16.59 -1.21
C ALA A 79 2.09 -16.01 -1.23
N LEU A 80 2.50 -15.30 -0.18
CA LEU A 80 3.86 -14.78 -0.03
C LEU A 80 4.89 -15.92 0.10
N HIS A 81 4.58 -16.98 0.84
CA HIS A 81 5.45 -18.16 0.92
C HIS A 81 5.53 -18.94 -0.40
N GLU A 82 4.40 -19.13 -1.10
CA GLU A 82 4.38 -19.72 -2.44
C GLU A 82 5.23 -18.88 -3.41
N PHE A 83 5.11 -17.56 -3.38
CA PHE A 83 5.90 -16.67 -4.22
C PHE A 83 7.39 -16.70 -3.91
N ALA A 84 7.77 -16.73 -2.63
CA ALA A 84 9.18 -16.83 -2.24
C ALA A 84 9.79 -18.15 -2.77
N THR A 85 9.02 -19.24 -2.76
CA THR A 85 9.42 -20.53 -3.33
C THR A 85 9.52 -20.45 -4.85
N LEU A 86 8.52 -19.85 -5.51
CA LEU A 86 8.53 -19.61 -6.95
C LEU A 86 9.76 -18.80 -7.39
N CYS A 87 10.13 -17.75 -6.65
CA CYS A 87 11.33 -16.96 -6.93
C CYS A 87 12.63 -17.75 -6.82
N ARG A 88 12.70 -18.75 -5.94
CA ARG A 88 13.89 -19.59 -5.78
C ARG A 88 14.01 -20.63 -6.89
N ASP A 89 12.90 -21.25 -7.25
CA ASP A 89 12.90 -22.51 -8.01
C ASP A 89 12.61 -22.31 -9.51
N SER A 90 11.96 -21.20 -9.89
CA SER A 90 11.56 -20.95 -11.29
C SER A 90 12.68 -20.32 -12.12
N GLU A 91 12.58 -20.45 -13.44
CA GLU A 91 13.47 -19.76 -14.38
C GLU A 91 13.51 -18.25 -14.14
N ILE A 92 14.67 -17.63 -14.33
CA ILE A 92 14.87 -16.20 -14.09
C ILE A 92 13.92 -15.33 -14.95
N SER A 93 13.63 -15.76 -16.19
CA SER A 93 12.70 -15.11 -17.12
C SER A 93 11.28 -14.96 -16.53
N ILE A 94 10.78 -16.00 -15.86
CA ILE A 94 9.48 -16.00 -15.18
C ILE A 94 9.51 -14.98 -14.03
N VAL A 95 10.59 -14.96 -13.27
CA VAL A 95 10.75 -14.06 -12.12
C VAL A 95 10.87 -12.60 -12.56
N GLU A 96 11.60 -12.33 -13.64
CA GLU A 96 11.69 -11.01 -14.25
C GLU A 96 10.34 -10.51 -14.78
N GLY A 97 9.52 -11.41 -15.33
CA GLY A 97 8.15 -11.10 -15.76
C GLY A 97 7.26 -10.57 -14.62
N MET A 98 7.56 -10.91 -13.36
CA MET A 98 6.80 -10.43 -12.20
C MET A 98 7.20 -9.02 -11.73
N LEU A 99 8.38 -8.53 -12.12
CA LEU A 99 8.94 -7.29 -11.58
C LEU A 99 8.09 -6.03 -11.79
N PRO A 100 7.41 -5.83 -12.92
CA PRO A 100 6.54 -4.67 -13.10
C PRO A 100 5.43 -4.56 -12.02
N PHE A 101 5.01 -5.69 -11.45
CA PHE A 101 3.90 -5.77 -10.50
C PHE A 101 4.34 -5.70 -9.04
N TRP A 102 5.59 -6.10 -8.77
CA TRP A 102 6.09 -6.25 -7.41
C TRP A 102 6.12 -4.94 -6.59
N PRO A 103 6.58 -3.77 -7.09
CA PRO A 103 6.70 -2.57 -6.27
C PRO A 103 5.39 -2.12 -5.60
N ARG A 104 4.27 -2.20 -6.33
CA ARG A 104 2.95 -1.84 -5.78
C ARG A 104 2.50 -2.84 -4.71
N LEU A 105 2.64 -4.14 -4.99
CA LEU A 105 2.30 -5.20 -4.03
C LEU A 105 3.15 -5.09 -2.77
N TYR A 106 4.47 -4.97 -2.94
CA TYR A 106 5.42 -4.87 -1.85
C TYR A 106 5.13 -3.68 -0.94
N SER A 107 4.91 -2.49 -1.51
CA SER A 107 4.58 -1.29 -0.73
C SER A 107 3.35 -1.48 0.15
N ALA A 108 2.33 -2.20 -0.33
CA ALA A 108 1.11 -2.47 0.43
C ALA A 108 1.29 -3.58 1.49
N LEU A 109 2.07 -4.62 1.16
CA LEU A 109 2.29 -5.80 2.01
C LEU A 109 3.30 -5.53 3.12
N ALA A 110 4.31 -4.71 2.86
CA ALA A 110 5.33 -4.29 3.82
C ALA A 110 4.75 -3.53 5.02
N ILE A 111 3.57 -2.94 4.88
CA ILE A 111 2.85 -2.20 5.94
C ILE A 111 1.54 -2.89 6.34
N ASP A 112 1.41 -4.20 6.11
CA ASP A 112 0.19 -4.93 6.48
C ASP A 112 -0.06 -4.87 8.00
N ILE A 113 -1.34 -4.91 8.37
CA ILE A 113 -1.78 -4.91 9.78
C ILE A 113 -1.19 -6.12 10.50
N LYS A 114 -1.16 -7.28 9.85
CA LYS A 114 -0.63 -8.50 10.45
C LYS A 114 0.88 -8.55 10.27
N ARG A 115 1.59 -8.53 11.40
CA ARG A 115 3.05 -8.65 11.48
C ARG A 115 3.62 -9.85 10.72
N THR A 116 2.89 -10.98 10.70
CA THR A 116 3.28 -12.19 9.95
C THR A 116 3.21 -12.00 8.44
N VAL A 117 2.28 -11.17 7.93
CA VAL A 117 2.23 -10.80 6.51
C VAL A 117 3.40 -9.88 6.17
N ARG A 118 3.76 -8.95 7.06
CA ARG A 118 4.93 -8.07 6.88
C ARG A 118 6.22 -8.88 6.83
N GLU A 119 6.43 -9.81 7.76
CA GLU A 119 7.57 -10.73 7.77
C GLU A 119 7.65 -11.54 6.46
N ALA A 120 6.55 -12.18 6.07
CA ALA A 120 6.49 -12.95 4.83
C ALA A 120 6.74 -12.08 3.58
N ALA A 121 6.34 -10.80 3.60
CA ALA A 121 6.63 -9.86 2.53
C ALA A 121 8.13 -9.56 2.41
N GLN A 122 8.84 -9.46 3.53
CA GLN A 122 10.29 -9.29 3.52
C GLN A 122 11.01 -10.55 3.04
N LEU A 123 10.56 -11.75 3.43
CA LEU A 123 11.09 -13.02 2.91
C LEU A 123 10.89 -13.15 1.39
N ALA A 124 9.70 -12.82 0.90
CA ALA A 124 9.38 -12.79 -0.52
C ALA A 124 10.25 -11.75 -1.27
N HIS A 125 10.41 -10.56 -0.70
CA HIS A 125 11.25 -9.52 -1.28
C HIS A 125 12.71 -9.96 -1.38
N ALA A 126 13.26 -10.52 -0.30
CA ALA A 126 14.62 -11.03 -0.24
C ALA A 126 14.86 -12.14 -1.29
N ALA A 127 13.91 -13.09 -1.41
CA ALA A 127 14.00 -14.15 -2.42
C ALA A 127 13.98 -13.58 -3.85
N LEU A 128 13.11 -12.61 -4.12
CA LEU A 128 13.01 -11.96 -5.42
C LEU A 128 14.30 -11.22 -5.80
N VAL A 129 14.78 -10.32 -4.93
CA VAL A 129 15.97 -9.49 -5.23
C VAL A 129 17.23 -10.35 -5.35
N LYS A 130 17.34 -11.42 -4.54
CA LYS A 130 18.42 -12.39 -4.63
C LYS A 130 18.40 -13.14 -5.97
N ARG A 131 17.22 -13.49 -6.50
CA ARG A 131 17.10 -14.20 -7.77
C ARG A 131 17.40 -13.33 -8.98
N ILE A 132 16.86 -12.12 -9.03
CA ILE A 132 16.96 -11.22 -10.21
C ILE A 132 18.28 -10.43 -10.26
N GLY A 133 18.97 -10.28 -9.12
CA GLY A 133 20.20 -9.51 -9.02
C GLY A 133 20.07 -8.10 -9.59
N LYS A 134 20.92 -7.76 -10.56
CA LYS A 134 21.03 -6.40 -11.13
C LYS A 134 19.75 -5.91 -11.82
N SER A 135 18.85 -6.80 -12.24
CA SER A 135 17.57 -6.42 -12.86
C SER A 135 16.66 -5.61 -11.92
N VAL A 136 16.87 -5.70 -10.59
CA VAL A 136 16.16 -4.87 -9.60
C VAL A 136 16.40 -3.38 -9.79
N ALA A 137 17.55 -2.98 -10.37
CA ALA A 137 17.95 -1.58 -10.49
C ALA A 137 16.91 -0.72 -11.23
N LYS A 138 16.21 -1.30 -12.22
CA LYS A 138 15.13 -0.64 -12.98
C LYS A 138 13.94 -0.22 -12.11
N TYR A 139 13.70 -0.95 -11.02
CA TYR A 139 12.58 -0.77 -10.11
C TYR A 139 13.02 -0.25 -8.73
N LEU A 140 14.32 -0.07 -8.52
CA LEU A 140 14.89 0.24 -7.21
C LEU A 140 14.26 1.49 -6.59
N LYS A 141 14.12 2.56 -7.36
CA LYS A 141 13.48 3.81 -6.90
C LYS A 141 12.03 3.60 -6.42
N LEU A 142 11.29 2.70 -7.05
CA LEU A 142 9.91 2.37 -6.67
C LEU A 142 9.85 1.52 -5.38
N LEU A 143 10.90 0.75 -5.09
CA LEU A 143 10.99 -0.14 -3.93
C LEU A 143 11.66 0.53 -2.73
N ALA A 144 12.57 1.48 -2.97
CA ALA A 144 13.52 1.99 -1.99
C ALA A 144 12.85 2.57 -0.75
N GLY A 145 11.78 3.36 -0.88
CA GLY A 145 11.09 3.94 0.27
C GLY A 145 10.53 2.87 1.22
N ALA A 146 9.72 1.96 0.69
CA ALA A 146 9.13 0.87 1.48
C ALA A 146 10.20 -0.06 2.06
N TRP A 147 11.23 -0.39 1.27
CA TRP A 147 12.32 -1.28 1.70
C TRP A 147 13.16 -0.63 2.81
N PHE A 148 13.51 0.65 2.65
CA PHE A 148 14.29 1.39 3.62
C PHE A 148 13.57 1.46 4.97
N ILE A 149 12.30 1.88 4.98
CA ILE A 149 11.50 1.99 6.20
C ILE A 149 11.27 0.63 6.87
N SER A 150 11.13 -0.44 6.07
CA SER A 150 10.94 -1.80 6.59
C SER A 150 12.10 -2.30 7.46
N GLN A 151 13.31 -1.77 7.29
CA GLN A 151 14.47 -2.09 8.15
C GLN A 151 14.26 -1.67 9.62
N TYR A 152 13.30 -0.77 9.86
CA TYR A 152 12.97 -0.21 11.17
C TYR A 152 11.55 -0.60 11.61
N ASP A 153 11.01 -1.72 11.10
CA ASP A 153 9.71 -2.25 11.55
C ASP A 153 9.70 -2.47 13.08
N VAL A 154 8.60 -2.11 13.73
CA VAL A 154 8.40 -2.36 15.17
C VAL A 154 8.35 -3.86 15.52
N TYR A 155 8.14 -4.73 14.52
CA TYR A 155 8.22 -6.17 14.65
C TYR A 155 9.61 -6.66 14.21
N PRO A 156 10.46 -7.10 15.16
CA PRO A 156 11.87 -7.38 14.89
C PRO A 156 12.16 -8.39 13.76
N PRO A 157 11.39 -9.49 13.60
CA PRO A 157 11.62 -10.41 12.48
C PRO A 157 11.48 -9.77 11.10
N ALA A 158 10.50 -8.88 10.92
CA ALA A 158 10.36 -8.16 9.65
C ALA A 158 11.54 -7.19 9.43
N ALA A 159 11.92 -6.44 10.47
CA ALA A 159 13.04 -5.50 10.44
C ALA A 159 14.37 -6.16 10.10
N SER A 160 14.67 -7.30 10.74
CA SER A 160 15.93 -8.02 10.53
C SER A 160 16.02 -8.60 9.12
N ILE A 161 14.95 -9.17 8.58
CA ILE A 161 14.93 -9.71 7.22
C ILE A 161 15.08 -8.59 6.19
N ALA A 162 14.39 -7.46 6.38
CA ALA A 162 14.54 -6.29 5.51
C ALA A 162 15.99 -5.77 5.54
N THR A 163 16.58 -5.64 6.72
CA THR A 163 17.97 -5.19 6.93
C THR A 163 18.97 -6.14 6.28
N ASN A 164 18.83 -7.45 6.51
CA ASN A 164 19.70 -8.45 5.92
C ASN A 164 19.60 -8.45 4.40
N SER A 165 18.38 -8.42 3.85
CA SER A 165 18.19 -8.38 2.39
C SER A 165 18.78 -7.13 1.75
N PHE A 166 18.70 -5.97 2.41
CA PHE A 166 19.29 -4.72 1.94
C PHE A 166 20.81 -4.78 1.97
N ASN A 167 21.38 -5.24 3.09
CA ASN A 167 22.82 -5.42 3.26
C ASN A 167 23.39 -6.46 2.27
N ASP A 168 22.71 -7.58 2.07
CA ASP A 168 23.14 -8.62 1.13
C ASP A 168 23.10 -8.13 -0.32
N THR A 169 22.15 -7.27 -0.67
CA THR A 169 21.99 -6.74 -2.03
C THR A 169 23.03 -5.66 -2.35
N PHE A 170 23.31 -4.75 -1.41
CA PHE A 170 24.17 -3.59 -1.66
C PHE A 170 25.58 -3.72 -1.07
N LEU A 171 25.82 -4.66 -0.15
CA LEU A 171 27.10 -4.91 0.50
C LEU A 171 27.74 -3.59 0.98
N GLN A 172 28.91 -3.24 0.42
CA GLN A 172 29.65 -2.01 0.75
C GLN A 172 29.03 -0.72 0.16
N LYS A 173 28.13 -0.85 -0.81
CA LYS A 173 27.49 0.27 -1.54
C LYS A 173 26.14 0.68 -0.93
N ARG A 174 25.92 0.36 0.35
CA ARG A 174 24.65 0.65 1.04
C ARG A 174 24.33 2.14 1.04
N ILE A 175 25.32 2.97 1.37
CA ILE A 175 25.16 4.42 1.43
C ILE A 175 24.90 4.98 0.03
N ASP A 176 25.65 4.52 -0.98
CA ASP A 176 25.45 4.92 -2.37
C ASP A 176 24.03 4.61 -2.86
N ALA A 177 23.48 3.44 -2.49
CA ALA A 177 22.11 3.06 -2.83
C ALA A 177 21.07 3.97 -2.16
N ILE A 178 21.28 4.35 -0.89
CA ILE A 178 20.42 5.30 -0.17
C ILE A 178 20.49 6.67 -0.83
N VAL A 179 21.70 7.16 -1.15
CA VAL A 179 21.91 8.45 -1.83
C VAL A 179 21.29 8.47 -3.22
N TYR A 180 21.38 7.37 -3.96
CA TYR A 180 20.76 7.21 -5.28
C TYR A 180 19.22 7.29 -5.22
N CYS A 181 18.62 6.79 -4.13
CA CYS A 181 17.17 6.76 -3.92
C CYS A 181 16.66 7.80 -2.92
N ARG A 182 17.46 8.83 -2.61
CA ARG A 182 17.18 9.79 -1.54
C ARG A 182 15.81 10.46 -1.64
N HIS A 183 15.41 10.84 -2.87
CA HIS A 183 14.12 11.48 -3.10
C HIS A 183 12.97 10.53 -2.79
N GLU A 184 13.06 9.29 -3.27
CA GLU A 184 12.02 8.27 -3.08
C GLU A 184 11.90 7.83 -1.62
N ILE A 185 13.02 7.69 -0.93
CA ILE A 185 13.06 7.39 0.52
C ILE A 185 12.43 8.54 1.33
N LEU A 186 12.89 9.77 1.11
CA LEU A 186 12.38 10.93 1.86
C LEU A 186 10.93 11.26 1.53
N SER A 187 10.50 11.10 0.28
CA SER A 187 9.09 11.26 -0.09
C SER A 187 8.21 10.26 0.65
N CYS A 188 8.64 8.99 0.73
CA CYS A 188 7.90 7.96 1.46
C CYS A 188 7.82 8.27 2.97
N ILE A 189 8.93 8.69 3.58
CA ILE A 189 8.95 9.14 4.98
C ILE A 189 8.03 10.35 5.19
N CYS A 190 8.14 11.37 4.33
CA CYS A 190 7.34 12.58 4.39
C CYS A 190 5.84 12.27 4.31
N ASP A 191 5.43 11.42 3.36
CA ASP A 191 4.04 10.99 3.20
C ASP A 191 3.56 10.28 4.47
N ASN A 192 4.37 9.36 5.01
CA ASN A 192 4.00 8.64 6.23
C ASN A 192 3.86 9.58 7.43
N LEU A 193 4.78 10.51 7.64
CA LEU A 193 4.79 11.39 8.81
C LEU A 193 3.73 12.50 8.73
N ILE A 194 3.39 13.00 7.55
CA ILE A 194 2.48 14.15 7.39
C ILE A 194 1.05 13.72 7.03
N VAL A 195 0.89 12.75 6.14
CA VAL A 195 -0.43 12.36 5.62
C VAL A 195 -1.14 11.41 6.60
N HIS A 196 -0.43 10.45 7.19
CA HIS A 196 -1.05 9.52 8.14
C HIS A 196 -1.28 10.12 9.53
N SER A 197 -0.66 11.24 9.85
CA SER A 197 -0.86 11.96 11.12
C SER A 197 -2.09 12.89 11.09
N ALA A 198 -2.46 13.45 9.94
CA ALA A 198 -3.66 14.27 9.78
C ALA A 198 -4.96 13.50 10.09
N LEU A 199 -5.01 12.21 9.73
CA LEU A 199 -6.15 11.33 10.03
C LEU A 199 -6.34 11.12 11.55
N THR A 200 -5.27 11.19 12.34
CA THR A 200 -5.28 10.95 13.78
C THR A 200 -5.81 12.13 14.58
N LEU A 201 -5.48 13.36 14.17
CA LEU A 201 -6.00 14.58 14.82
C LEU A 201 -7.51 14.72 14.60
N SER A 202 -7.97 14.41 13.39
CA SER A 202 -9.41 14.41 13.06
C SER A 202 -10.17 13.31 13.84
N GLN A 203 -9.62 12.09 13.93
CA GLN A 203 -10.26 10.98 14.66
C GLN A 203 -10.23 11.16 16.19
N LYS A 204 -9.17 11.76 16.78
CA LYS A 204 -9.16 12.10 18.21
C LYS A 204 -10.30 13.06 18.56
N HIS A 205 -10.61 14.01 17.67
CA HIS A 205 -11.73 14.93 17.83
C HIS A 205 -13.09 14.19 17.77
N ASP A 206 -13.25 13.25 16.84
CA ASP A 206 -14.47 12.42 16.74
C ASP A 206 -14.69 11.47 17.91
N VAL A 207 -13.63 10.82 18.42
CA VAL A 207 -13.71 9.95 19.60
C VAL A 207 -14.01 10.75 20.86
N PHE A 208 -13.49 11.97 20.98
CA PHE A 208 -13.80 12.88 22.08
C PHE A 208 -15.27 13.32 22.04
N LEU A 209 -15.82 13.59 20.85
CA LEU A 209 -17.24 13.92 20.67
C LEU A 209 -18.17 12.72 20.91
N ARG A 210 -17.75 11.49 20.55
CA ARG A 210 -18.54 10.26 20.81
C ARG A 210 -18.62 9.85 22.28
N LYS A 211 -17.69 10.30 23.14
CA LYS A 211 -17.74 9.98 24.58
C LYS A 211 -18.77 10.81 25.36
N LYS A 212 -19.46 11.77 24.74
CA LYS A 212 -20.48 12.63 25.40
C LYS A 212 -21.95 12.23 25.18
N THR A 213 -22.25 11.17 24.43
CA THR A 213 -23.66 10.74 24.25
C THR A 213 -24.04 9.63 25.23
N LYS A 214 -24.99 9.97 26.09
CA LYS A 214 -25.55 9.22 27.22
C LYS A 214 -26.08 7.83 26.86
N THR A 215 -25.99 6.97 27.87
CA THR A 215 -26.71 5.72 28.13
C THR A 215 -28.16 5.70 27.64
N VAL A 216 -28.54 4.66 26.92
CA VAL A 216 -29.93 4.20 26.81
C VAL A 216 -29.98 2.72 27.19
N HIS A 217 -30.83 2.45 28.16
CA HIS A 217 -31.16 1.15 28.74
C HIS A 217 -31.96 0.32 27.74
N CYS A 218 -31.70 -0.98 27.60
CA CYS A 218 -32.68 -1.90 27.01
C CYS A 218 -32.51 -3.32 27.56
N ASP A 219 -33.63 -3.87 28.02
CA ASP A 219 -33.76 -5.10 28.78
C ASP A 219 -33.68 -6.38 27.93
N SER A 220 -32.89 -7.31 28.47
CA SER A 220 -33.18 -8.72 28.73
C SER A 220 -33.60 -9.74 27.64
N TYR A 221 -32.98 -10.91 27.78
CA TYR A 221 -33.30 -12.25 27.27
C TYR A 221 -32.98 -12.67 25.81
N HIS A 222 -32.77 -11.77 24.85
CA HIS A 222 -32.41 -12.21 23.47
C HIS A 222 -30.90 -12.26 23.15
N VAL A 223 -30.04 -11.66 23.98
CA VAL A 223 -28.61 -11.53 23.66
C VAL A 223 -27.80 -12.81 23.94
N ARG A 224 -28.29 -13.71 24.80
CA ARG A 224 -27.53 -14.93 25.16
C ARG A 224 -27.60 -16.06 24.13
N LYS A 225 -28.52 -16.01 23.17
CA LYS A 225 -28.63 -17.02 22.09
C LYS A 225 -27.83 -16.66 20.83
N ILE A 226 -27.54 -15.38 20.62
CA ILE A 226 -26.75 -14.90 19.46
C ILE A 226 -25.23 -15.10 19.68
N CYS A 227 -24.78 -15.26 20.93
CA CYS A 227 -23.35 -15.39 21.25
C CYS A 227 -22.76 -16.80 21.12
N ARG A 228 -23.53 -17.85 20.78
CA ARG A 228 -23.00 -19.23 20.75
C ARG A 228 -22.74 -19.81 19.35
N ASP A 229 -23.38 -19.30 18.30
CA ASP A 229 -23.33 -19.93 16.97
C ASP A 229 -22.62 -19.10 15.88
N ASN A 230 -21.86 -18.05 16.24
CA ASN A 230 -21.10 -17.23 15.26
C ASN A 230 -19.60 -17.10 15.61
N ILE A 231 -18.98 -18.22 15.98
CA ILE A 231 -17.51 -18.38 15.91
C ILE A 231 -17.16 -18.64 14.44
N LEU A 232 -17.17 -17.57 13.64
CA LEU A 232 -16.47 -17.41 12.35
C LEU A 232 -16.87 -16.04 11.76
N LEU A 233 -16.55 -14.95 12.46
CA LEU A 233 -16.73 -13.63 11.88
C LEU A 233 -15.64 -13.36 10.82
N PRO A 234 -16.02 -12.99 9.58
CA PRO A 234 -15.09 -12.65 8.52
C PRO A 234 -14.24 -11.48 8.99
N TYR A 235 -12.93 -11.53 8.68
CA TYR A 235 -11.94 -10.51 9.03
C TYR A 235 -12.43 -9.08 8.72
N SER A 236 -13.12 -8.45 9.69
CA SER A 236 -13.53 -7.06 9.64
C SER A 236 -12.44 -6.26 10.34
N LEU A 237 -11.71 -5.45 9.57
CA LEU A 237 -10.70 -4.53 10.11
C LEU A 237 -11.30 -3.68 11.23
N THR A 238 -10.77 -3.80 12.45
CA THR A 238 -11.22 -2.97 13.56
C THR A 238 -10.52 -1.61 13.54
N ALA A 239 -11.12 -0.58 14.15
CA ALA A 239 -10.45 0.71 14.33
C ALA A 239 -9.12 0.58 15.09
N LYS A 240 -9.04 -0.37 16.03
CA LYS A 240 -7.81 -0.70 16.77
C LYS A 240 -6.73 -1.26 15.86
N ASP A 241 -7.09 -2.15 14.92
CA ASP A 241 -6.16 -2.72 13.95
C ASP A 241 -5.58 -1.65 13.02
N MET A 242 -6.42 -0.71 12.56
CA MET A 242 -5.99 0.40 11.72
C MET A 242 -5.06 1.36 12.46
N GLU A 243 -5.37 1.65 13.71
CA GLU A 243 -4.51 2.47 14.58
C GLU A 243 -3.16 1.78 14.83
N ALA A 244 -3.15 0.48 15.12
CA ALA A 244 -1.91 -0.28 15.31
C ALA A 244 -1.02 -0.28 14.05
N LYS A 245 -1.61 -0.46 12.86
CA LYS A 245 -0.89 -0.32 11.59
C LYS A 245 -0.32 1.08 11.41
N ARG A 246 -1.12 2.11 11.71
CA ARG A 246 -0.70 3.52 11.59
C ARG A 246 0.50 3.83 12.50
N GLN A 247 0.41 3.42 13.77
CA GLN A 247 1.49 3.59 14.75
C GLN A 247 2.76 2.88 14.31
N SER A 248 2.65 1.63 13.85
CA SER A 248 3.77 0.88 13.29
C SER A 248 4.47 1.64 12.16
N VAL A 249 3.71 2.17 11.19
CA VAL A 249 4.28 2.89 10.04
C VAL A 249 4.95 4.19 10.47
N LEU A 250 4.37 4.92 11.43
CA LEU A 250 4.95 6.15 11.93
C LEU A 250 6.25 5.93 12.69
N ILE A 251 6.27 4.97 13.61
CA ILE A 251 7.48 4.66 14.40
C ILE A 251 8.62 4.24 13.47
N SER A 252 8.34 3.37 12.51
CA SER A 252 9.34 2.95 11.51
C SER A 252 9.81 4.11 10.64
N SER A 253 8.93 5.03 10.28
CA SER A 253 9.30 6.21 9.46
C SER A 253 10.11 7.23 10.26
N LEU A 254 9.79 7.46 11.54
CA LEU A 254 10.55 8.34 12.43
C LEU A 254 11.96 7.78 12.67
N HIS A 255 12.06 6.48 12.98
CA HIS A 255 13.35 5.83 13.18
C HIS A 255 14.16 5.83 11.87
N GLY A 256 13.53 5.48 10.74
CA GLY A 256 14.18 5.55 9.43
C GLY A 256 14.67 6.96 9.09
N TYR A 257 13.91 8.00 9.43
CA TYR A 257 14.33 9.38 9.21
C TYR A 257 15.55 9.76 10.06
N SER A 258 15.54 9.39 11.35
CA SER A 258 16.69 9.60 12.24
C SER A 258 17.94 8.90 11.70
N VAL A 259 17.84 7.63 11.29
CA VAL A 259 18.98 6.89 10.74
C VAL A 259 19.43 7.47 9.40
N TYR A 260 18.51 7.92 8.55
CA TYR A 260 18.83 8.59 7.29
C TYR A 260 19.71 9.82 7.54
N LEU A 261 19.31 10.71 8.46
CA LEU A 261 20.06 11.93 8.79
C LEU A 261 21.45 11.62 9.38
N ASN A 262 21.59 10.52 10.12
CA ASN A 262 22.87 10.12 10.72
C ASN A 262 23.78 9.35 9.75
N THR A 263 23.25 8.81 8.65
CA THR A 263 24.01 7.93 7.73
C THR A 263 24.38 8.63 6.43
N VAL A 264 23.50 9.49 5.92
CA VAL A 264 23.67 10.15 4.62
C VAL A 264 24.57 11.38 4.78
N PRO A 265 25.59 11.58 3.92
CA PRO A 265 26.44 12.77 3.97
C PRO A 265 25.64 14.07 3.92
N ILE A 266 26.04 15.06 4.71
CA ILE A 266 25.30 16.32 4.86
C ILE A 266 25.04 17.02 3.52
N GLN A 267 25.97 16.93 2.57
CA GLN A 267 25.84 17.52 1.23
C GLN A 267 24.69 16.88 0.43
N GLU A 268 24.38 15.61 0.67
CA GLU A 268 23.24 14.94 0.03
C GLU A 268 21.92 15.22 0.76
N VAL A 269 21.97 15.47 2.07
CA VAL A 269 20.81 15.93 2.87
C VAL A 269 20.38 17.33 2.42
N GLU A 270 21.34 18.25 2.23
CA GLU A 270 21.07 19.63 1.78
C GLU A 270 20.38 19.68 0.41
N LYS A 271 20.66 18.73 -0.50
CA LYS A 271 19.97 18.64 -1.80
C LYS A 271 18.47 18.35 -1.68
N MET A 272 18.01 17.90 -0.51
CA MET A 272 16.63 17.53 -0.25
C MET A 272 15.95 18.47 0.75
N ILE A 273 16.48 19.69 0.91
CA ILE A 273 16.06 20.68 1.91
C ILE A 273 14.56 20.97 1.89
N GLU A 274 13.91 20.96 0.72
CA GLU A 274 12.47 21.18 0.59
C GLU A 274 11.64 20.11 1.32
N LEU A 275 12.02 18.83 1.18
CA LEU A 275 11.34 17.73 1.88
C LEU A 275 11.62 17.76 3.38
N HIS A 276 12.86 18.09 3.77
CA HIS A 276 13.22 18.23 5.19
C HIS A 276 12.43 19.36 5.85
N ASN A 277 12.36 20.54 5.22
CA ASN A 277 11.55 21.66 5.68
C ASN A 277 10.07 21.29 5.78
N LYS A 278 9.54 20.57 4.77
CA LYS A 278 8.14 20.11 4.81
C LYS A 278 7.86 19.21 6.01
N ILE A 279 8.77 18.30 6.37
CA ILE A 279 8.65 17.44 7.56
C ILE A 279 8.72 18.28 8.84
N ILE A 280 9.75 19.13 8.96
CA ILE A 280 10.05 19.89 10.18
C ILE A 280 9.04 21.02 10.43
N SER A 281 8.45 21.62 9.39
CA SER A 281 7.41 22.64 9.54
C SER A 281 6.03 22.05 9.83
N SER A 282 5.87 20.72 9.82
CA SER A 282 4.60 20.06 10.09
C SER A 282 4.32 19.98 11.59
N ASN A 283 3.25 20.64 12.06
CA ASN A 283 2.78 20.48 13.45
C ASN A 283 2.51 19.02 13.81
N ASN A 284 2.07 18.21 12.83
CA ASN A 284 1.84 16.80 13.04
C ASN A 284 3.10 16.04 13.42
N PHE A 285 4.25 16.40 12.85
CA PHE A 285 5.53 15.79 13.15
C PHE A 285 5.94 16.04 14.62
N TRP A 286 5.85 17.29 15.08
CA TRP A 286 6.16 17.64 16.46
C TRP A 286 5.18 17.04 17.48
N ASN A 287 3.91 16.95 17.12
CA ASN A 287 2.91 16.27 17.96
C ASN A 287 3.22 14.79 18.17
N LEU A 288 3.92 14.12 17.24
CA LEU A 288 4.34 12.73 17.41
C LEU A 288 5.52 12.61 18.38
N ILE A 289 6.49 13.52 18.28
CA ILE A 289 7.68 13.53 19.13
C ILE A 289 7.30 13.86 20.59
N ASN A 290 6.39 14.82 20.78
CA ASN A 290 6.01 15.29 22.11
C ASN A 290 5.04 14.36 22.85
N THR A 291 4.50 13.32 22.20
CA THR A 291 3.62 12.34 22.87
C THR A 291 4.35 11.23 23.62
N ASP A 292 5.67 11.12 23.45
CA ASP A 292 6.52 10.09 24.09
C ASP A 292 7.49 10.67 25.13
N CYS A 293 7.25 11.89 25.63
CA CYS A 293 7.96 12.49 26.77
C CYS A 293 7.00 12.79 27.93
#